data_AF-A0A3C1B755-F1
#
_entry.id   AF-A0A3C1B755-F1
#
_cell.length_a   1.000
_cell.length_b   1.000
_cell.length_c   1.000
_cell.angle_alpha   90.00
_cell.angle_beta   90.00
_cell.angle_gamma   90.00
#
_symmetry.space_group_name_H-M   'P 1'
#
loop_
_entity.id
_entity.type
_entity.pdbx_description
1 polymer ?
#
loop_
_entity_poly.entity_id
_entity_poly.type
_entity_poly.pdbx_seq_one_letter_code
_entity_poly.pdbx_strand_id
1 'polypeptide(L)'
;MANRNLSNGQKNYESFCASCHGANLEGQPNWRDFKEDGSLPAPPHDETGHTWHHDTEMLFNYTKLGGQATLEAVGVNNYLSGMPAFEELL
;
A
#
# COMPACT_ATOMS: atom_id res chain seq x y z
N MET A 1 7.44 11.80 17.71
CA MET A 1 7.12 12.44 16.41
C MET A 1 8.30 13.21 15.78
N ALA A 2 9.46 13.36 16.45
CA ALA A 2 10.55 14.24 16.02
C ALA A 2 11.35 13.79 14.78
N ASN A 3 11.13 12.58 14.25
CA ASN A 3 11.91 12.01 13.13
C ASN A 3 11.10 11.81 11.85
N ARG A 4 9.93 12.44 11.70
CA ARG A 4 9.12 12.34 10.48
C ARG A 4 9.61 13.33 9.43
N ASN A 5 10.19 12.83 8.34
CA ASN A 5 10.54 13.65 7.18
C ASN A 5 9.39 13.68 6.17
N LEU A 6 8.41 14.55 6.42
CA LEU A 6 7.20 14.63 5.61
C LEU A 6 7.48 15.03 4.15
N SER A 7 8.45 15.93 3.93
CA SER A 7 8.82 16.35 2.58
C SER A 7 9.41 15.20 1.75
N ASN A 8 10.25 14.36 2.36
CA ASN A 8 10.76 13.16 1.68
C ASN A 8 9.66 12.11 1.51
N GLY A 9 8.81 11.93 2.51
CA GLY A 9 7.65 11.03 2.43
C GLY A 9 6.72 11.37 1.26
N GLN A 10 6.41 12.65 1.06
CA GLN A 10 5.61 13.11 -0.07
C GLN A 10 6.27 12.81 -1.42
N LYS A 11 7.57 13.14 -1.57
CA LYS A 11 8.31 12.87 -2.83
C LYS A 11 8.36 11.38 -3.15
N ASN A 12 8.58 10.53 -2.14
CA ASN A 12 8.55 9.08 -2.31
C ASN A 12 7.16 8.60 -2.73
N TYR A 13 6.09 9.13 -2.09
CA TYR A 13 4.73 8.77 -2.45
C TYR A 13 4.40 9.11 -3.90
N GLU A 14 4.72 10.33 -4.34
CA GLU A 14 4.51 10.78 -5.71
C GLU A 14 5.28 9.92 -6.73
N SER A 15 6.49 9.50 -6.40
CA SER A 15 7.37 8.74 -7.29
C SER A 15 7.01 7.25 -7.39
N PHE A 16 6.55 6.64 -6.29
CA PHE A 16 6.44 5.18 -6.18
C PHE A 16 5.03 4.66 -5.88
N CYS A 17 4.15 5.48 -5.33
CA CYS A 17 2.85 5.02 -4.80
C CYS A 17 1.67 5.59 -5.60
N ALA A 18 1.76 6.85 -6.02
CA ALA A 18 0.65 7.59 -6.63
C ALA A 18 0.14 6.98 -7.95
N SER A 19 0.99 6.25 -8.68
CA SER A 19 0.58 5.54 -9.92
C SER A 19 -0.50 4.48 -9.69
N CYS A 20 -0.58 3.93 -8.47
CA CYS A 20 -1.60 2.96 -8.08
C CYS A 20 -2.60 3.56 -7.09
N HIS A 21 -2.14 4.27 -6.06
CA HIS A 21 -2.97 4.78 -4.97
C HIS A 21 -3.55 6.19 -5.22
N GLY A 22 -3.28 6.78 -6.39
CA GLY A 22 -3.77 8.10 -6.78
C GLY A 22 -2.90 9.24 -6.26
N ALA A 23 -2.83 10.35 -7.00
CA ALA A 23 -2.04 11.52 -6.61
C ALA A 23 -2.65 12.26 -5.41
N ASN A 24 -3.97 12.12 -5.21
CA ASN A 24 -4.72 12.67 -4.10
C ASN A 24 -5.13 11.59 -3.09
N LEU A 25 -4.46 10.43 -3.10
CA LEU A 25 -4.72 9.29 -2.22
C LEU A 25 -6.04 8.55 -2.51
N GLU A 26 -6.69 8.79 -3.65
CA GLU A 26 -8.04 8.36 -3.99
C GLU A 26 -8.16 6.87 -4.37
N GLY A 27 -7.04 6.18 -4.56
CA GLY A 27 -7.01 4.78 -5.00
C GLY A 27 -7.47 4.58 -6.44
N GLN A 28 -7.63 3.31 -6.82
CA GLN A 28 -8.20 2.95 -8.11
C GLN A 28 -9.74 2.91 -8.04
N PRO A 29 -10.45 3.21 -9.15
CA PRO A 29 -11.90 2.99 -9.22
C PRO A 29 -12.27 1.55 -8.87
N ASN A 30 -13.43 1.37 -8.24
CA ASN A 30 -13.96 0.06 -7.87
C ASN A 30 -12.98 -0.80 -7.05
N TRP A 31 -12.17 -0.18 -6.16
CA TRP A 31 -11.13 -0.88 -5.39
C TRP A 31 -11.62 -2.02 -4.47
N ARG A 32 -12.93 -2.15 -4.31
CA ARG A 32 -13.58 -3.25 -3.57
C ARG A 32 -14.05 -4.41 -4.46
N ASP A 33 -13.94 -4.27 -5.79
CA ASP A 33 -14.34 -5.27 -6.76
C ASP A 33 -13.10 -5.95 -7.34
N PHE A 34 -13.13 -7.28 -7.43
CA PHE A 34 -12.02 -8.05 -8.01
C PHE A 34 -11.83 -7.71 -9.49
N LYS A 35 -10.56 -7.57 -9.89
CA LYS A 35 -10.14 -7.53 -11.29
C LYS A 35 -10.31 -8.91 -11.93
N GLU A 36 -10.23 -8.95 -13.26
CA GLU A 36 -10.27 -10.21 -14.04
C GLU A 36 -9.16 -11.19 -13.64
N ASP A 37 -8.01 -10.69 -13.18
CA ASP A 37 -6.88 -11.50 -12.72
C ASP A 37 -7.05 -12.04 -11.28
N GLY A 38 -8.15 -11.68 -10.59
CA GLY A 38 -8.45 -12.11 -9.23
C GLY A 38 -7.80 -11.27 -8.12
N SER A 39 -7.05 -10.21 -8.46
CA SER A 39 -6.53 -9.25 -7.49
C SER A 39 -7.54 -8.12 -7.22
N LEU A 40 -7.36 -7.40 -6.10
CA LEU A 40 -8.09 -6.15 -5.86
C LEU A 40 -7.30 -4.95 -6.41
N PRO A 41 -7.98 -3.91 -6.93
CA PRO A 41 -7.34 -2.63 -7.23
C PRO A 41 -6.74 -1.98 -5.98
N ALA A 42 -5.79 -1.08 -6.19
CA ALA A 42 -5.12 -0.41 -5.07
C ALA A 42 -6.14 0.44 -4.27
N PRO A 43 -6.24 0.24 -2.93
CA PRO A 43 -7.20 0.97 -2.11
C PRO A 43 -6.78 2.43 -1.93
N PRO A 44 -7.72 3.33 -1.62
CA PRO A 44 -7.43 4.70 -1.24
C PRO A 44 -6.62 4.76 0.07
N HIS A 45 -5.75 5.77 0.15
CA HIS A 45 -5.02 6.14 1.35
C HIS A 45 -5.63 7.38 2.04
N ASP A 46 -6.69 7.96 1.47
CA ASP A 46 -7.53 8.98 2.11
C ASP A 46 -8.48 8.40 3.18
N GLU A 47 -9.38 9.23 3.71
CA GLU A 47 -10.35 8.85 4.74
C GLU A 47 -11.37 7.77 4.31
N THR A 48 -11.51 7.51 3.01
CA THR A 48 -12.43 6.49 2.47
C THR A 48 -11.84 5.08 2.51
N GLY A 49 -10.52 4.99 2.70
CA GLY A 49 -9.76 3.76 2.88
C GLY A 49 -9.63 3.33 4.35
N HIS A 50 -8.69 2.43 4.62
CA HIS A 50 -8.44 1.92 5.97
C HIS A 50 -6.96 1.78 6.32
N THR A 51 -6.04 2.20 5.45
CA THR A 51 -4.58 2.03 5.64
C THR A 51 -4.10 2.66 6.96
N TRP A 52 -4.72 3.75 7.40
CA TRP A 52 -4.40 4.48 8.63
C TRP A 52 -4.71 3.72 9.94
N HIS A 53 -5.45 2.60 9.88
CA HIS A 53 -5.72 1.76 11.06
C HIS A 53 -4.56 0.82 11.40
N HIS A 54 -3.63 0.59 10.48
CA HIS A 54 -2.52 -0.35 10.67
C HIS A 54 -1.39 0.30 11.46
N ASP A 55 -0.69 -0.49 12.27
CA ASP A 55 0.47 -0.01 12.99
C ASP A 55 1.66 0.31 12.04
N THR A 56 2.66 1.02 12.57
CA THR A 56 3.79 1.49 11.76
C THR A 56 4.64 0.34 11.22
N GLU A 57 4.77 -0.75 11.96
CA GLU A 57 5.58 -1.90 11.57
C GLU A 57 4.92 -2.65 10.42
N MET A 58 3.61 -2.87 10.49
CA MET A 58 2.83 -3.46 9.42
C MET A 58 2.88 -2.61 8.15
N LEU A 59 2.73 -1.28 8.25
CA LEU A 59 2.85 -0.38 7.10
C LEU A 59 4.26 -0.40 6.48
N PHE A 60 5.29 -0.48 7.30
CA PHE A 60 6.66 -0.63 6.83
C PHE A 60 6.85 -1.96 6.10
N ASN A 61 6.34 -3.07 6.64
CA ASN A 61 6.43 -4.38 6.02
C ASN A 61 5.69 -4.43 4.68
N TYR A 62 4.50 -3.82 4.57
CA TYR A 62 3.82 -3.68 3.26
C TYR A 62 4.69 -2.99 2.23
N THR A 63 5.38 -1.92 2.62
CA THR A 63 6.29 -1.19 1.72
C THR A 63 7.51 -2.04 1.37
N LYS A 64 8.16 -2.63 2.38
CA LYS A 64 9.40 -3.38 2.21
C LYS A 64 9.17 -4.68 1.42
N LEU A 65 8.26 -5.52 1.89
CA LEU A 65 8.05 -6.88 1.41
C LEU A 65 6.95 -7.00 0.33
N GLY A 66 6.20 -5.91 0.08
CA GLY A 66 5.00 -5.95 -0.75
C GLY A 66 3.81 -6.57 -0.03
N GLY A 67 2.65 -6.54 -0.68
CA GLY A 67 1.41 -6.97 -0.03
C GLY A 67 1.28 -8.48 0.13
N GLN A 68 1.82 -9.27 -0.81
CA GLN A 68 1.69 -10.73 -0.78
C GLN A 68 2.39 -11.32 0.45
N ALA A 69 3.70 -11.08 0.57
CA ALA A 69 4.50 -11.60 1.67
C ALA A 69 4.05 -11.06 3.03
N THR A 70 3.63 -9.79 3.10
CA THR A 70 3.13 -9.18 4.34
C THR A 70 1.84 -9.84 4.83
N LEU A 71 0.89 -10.11 3.93
CA LEU A 71 -0.37 -10.76 4.26
C LEU A 71 -0.17 -12.22 4.69
N GLU A 72 0.68 -12.96 3.97
CA GLU A 72 1.03 -14.34 4.32
C GLU A 72 1.69 -14.42 5.70
N ALA A 73 2.58 -13.48 6.04
CA ALA A 73 3.25 -13.43 7.33
C ALA A 73 2.28 -13.23 8.52
N VAL A 74 1.10 -12.64 8.29
CA VAL A 74 0.06 -12.46 9.32
C VAL A 74 -1.08 -13.49 9.20
N GLY A 75 -0.89 -14.53 8.40
CA GLY A 75 -1.82 -15.65 8.26
C GLY A 75 -2.97 -15.43 7.27
N VAL A 76 -2.96 -14.35 6.51
CA VAL A 76 -3.91 -14.13 5.41
C VAL A 76 -3.38 -14.84 4.17
N ASN A 77 -3.84 -16.07 3.98
CA ASN A 77 -3.47 -16.93 2.85
C ASN A 77 -4.51 -16.82 1.73
N ASN A 78 -4.11 -17.16 0.50
CA ASN A 78 -4.97 -17.14 -0.71
C ASN A 78 -5.51 -15.75 -1.10
N TYR A 79 -4.82 -14.68 -0.69
CA TYR A 79 -5.08 -13.33 -1.18
C TYR A 79 -4.08 -13.01 -2.29
N LEU A 80 -4.56 -12.61 -3.47
CA LEU A 80 -3.68 -12.17 -4.56
C LEU A 80 -3.44 -10.67 -4.48
N SER A 81 -2.26 -10.28 -3.98
CA SER A 81 -1.87 -8.88 -3.87
C SER A 81 -1.10 -8.40 -5.11
N GLY A 82 -1.56 -7.27 -5.68
CA GLY A 82 -0.82 -6.55 -6.74
C GLY A 82 0.24 -5.57 -6.24
N MET A 83 0.39 -5.38 -4.92
CA MET A 83 1.37 -4.42 -4.36
C MET A 83 2.81 -4.98 -4.41
N PRO A 84 3.76 -4.32 -5.12
CA PRO A 84 5.13 -4.78 -5.22
C PRO A 84 5.94 -4.53 -3.95
N ALA A 85 7.06 -5.25 -3.82
CA ALA A 85 8.06 -5.05 -2.78
C ALA A 85 9.05 -3.94 -3.15
N PHE A 86 9.50 -3.17 -2.16
CA PHE A 86 10.52 -2.13 -2.32
C PHE A 86 11.80 -2.42 -1.50
N GLU A 87 11.99 -3.64 -0.99
CA GLU A 87 13.15 -4.03 -0.18
C GLU A 87 14.49 -3.65 -0.83
N GLU A 88 14.64 -3.84 -2.13
CA GLU A 88 15.89 -3.51 -2.85
C GLU A 88 16.15 -1.99 -3.01
N LEU A 89 15.17 -1.14 -2.68
CA LEU A 89 15.29 0.33 -2.72
C LEU A 89 15.43 0.98 -1.34
N LEU A 90 15.24 0.22 -0.25
CA LEU A 90 15.26 0.70 1.14
C LEU A 90 16.61 0.43 1.82
#